data_AF-A0A510HJQ9-F1
#
_entry.id   AF-A0A510HJQ9-F1
#
_cell.length_a   1.000
_cell.length_b   1.000
_cell.length_c   1.000
_cell.angle_alpha   90.00
_cell.angle_beta   90.00
_cell.angle_gamma   90.00
#
_symmetry.space_group_name_H-M   'P 1'
#
loop_
_entity.id
_entity.type
_entity.pdbx_description
1 polymer ?
#
loop_
_entity_poly.entity_id
_entity_poly.type
_entity_poly.pdbx_seq_one_letter_code
_entity_poly.pdbx_strand_id
1 'polypeptide(L)' 'MMDGEELVFVEVKLRRSAGFGEPVEAVTPAKQRRLRLAAGRYLAERAPAHGGVRFDVVGVLAPAGGKPRITHVRQAFF' A
#
# COMPACT_ATOMS: atom_id res chain seq x y z
N MET A 1 -8.56 -4.49 2.63
CA MET A 1 -9.91 -3.94 2.35
C MET A 1 -10.48 -4.66 1.14
N MET A 2 -11.80 -4.72 0.97
CA MET A 2 -12.39 -5.16 -0.30
C MET A 2 -12.59 -3.95 -1.21
N ASP A 3 -12.26 -4.08 -2.49
CA ASP A 3 -12.54 -3.11 -3.56
C ASP A 3 -13.12 -3.88 -4.75
N GLY A 4 -14.45 -3.87 -4.88
CA GLY A 4 -15.15 -4.83 -5.73
C GLY A 4 -14.88 -6.26 -5.26
N GLU A 5 -14.40 -7.10 -6.17
CA GLU A 5 -14.03 -8.50 -5.87
C GLU A 5 -12.57 -8.65 -5.40
N GLU A 6 -11.77 -7.60 -5.43
CA GLU A 6 -10.36 -7.67 -5.06
C GLU A 6 -10.14 -7.46 -3.56
N LEU A 7 -9.35 -8.34 -2.96
CA LEU A 7 -8.79 -8.12 -1.63
C LEU A 7 -7.52 -7.26 -1.76
N VAL A 8 -7.59 -6.03 -1.26
CA VAL A 8 -6.52 -5.05 -1.37
C VAL A 8 -5.74 -4.92 -0.07
N PHE A 9 -4.43 -5.13 -0.15
CA PHE A 9 -3.46 -4.82 0.91
C PHE A 9 -2.84 -3.46 0.62
N VAL A 10 -2.95 -2.52 1.57
CA VAL A 10 -2.51 -1.14 1.38
C VAL A 10 -1.37 -0.81 2.33
N GLU A 11 -0.21 -0.42 1.80
CA GLU A 11 0.87 0.16 2.59
C GLU A 11 0.72 1.69 2.61
N VAL A 12 0.60 2.29 3.80
CA VAL A 12 0.47 3.75 3.95
C VAL A 12 1.78 4.35 4.43
N LYS A 13 2.23 5.43 3.79
CA LYS A 13 3.47 6.15 4.12
C LYS A 13 3.19 7.62 4.36
N LEU A 14 3.33 8.05 5.61
CA LEU A 14 3.32 9.46 5.97
C LEU A 14 4.73 10.06 5.87
N ARG A 15 4.83 11.26 5.28
CA ARG A 15 6.06 12.06 5.21
C ARG A 15 5.76 13.52 5.52
N ARG A 16 6.75 14.22 6.08
CA ARG A 16 6.68 15.67 6.35
C ARG A 16 7.31 16.53 5.25
N SER A 17 8.13 15.95 4.39
CA SER A 17 8.80 16.64 3.28
C SER A 17 8.78 15.79 2.00
N ALA A 18 8.88 16.47 0.85
CA ALA A 18 8.79 15.85 -0.48
C ALA A 18 10.12 15.27 -1.00
N GLY A 19 11.22 15.35 -0.23
CA GLY A 19 12.59 15.08 -0.72
C GLY A 19 12.96 13.62 -1.00
N PHE A 20 12.00 12.71 -1.18
CA PHE A 20 12.26 11.26 -1.24
C PHE A 20 11.54 10.51 -2.38
N GLY A 21 11.23 11.19 -3.49
CA GLY A 21 10.68 10.55 -4.69
C GLY A 21 9.22 10.11 -4.55
N GLU A 22 8.74 9.35 -5.53
CA GLU A 22 7.34 8.90 -5.65
C GLU A 22 7.02 7.77 -4.65
N PRO A 23 5.76 7.62 -4.19
CA PRO A 23 5.39 6.60 -3.20
C PRO A 23 5.75 5.16 -3.61
N VAL A 24 5.73 4.86 -4.91
CA VAL A 24 6.08 3.53 -5.44
C VAL A 24 7.57 3.21 -5.26
N GLU A 25 8.44 4.21 -5.42
CA GLU A 25 9.90 4.09 -5.20
C GLU A 25 10.20 3.80 -3.72
N ALA A 26 9.30 4.16 -2.82
CA ALA A 26 9.41 3.87 -1.40
C ALA A 26 9.11 2.41 -1.04
N VAL A 27 8.55 1.60 -1.95
CA VAL A 27 8.24 0.18 -1.74
C VAL A 27 9.31 -0.71 -2.37
N THR A 28 10.44 -0.75 -1.66
CA THR A 28 11.60 -1.58 -2.02
C THR A 28 11.24 -3.07 -2.14
N PRO A 29 12.03 -3.89 -2.88
CA PRO A 29 11.79 -5.33 -3.00
C PRO A 29 11.66 -6.05 -1.65
N ALA A 30 12.39 -5.61 -0.63
CA ALA A 30 12.27 -6.13 0.73
C ALA A 30 10.89 -5.87 1.35
N LYS A 31 10.33 -4.67 1.14
CA LYS A 31 8.97 -4.33 1.60
C LYS A 31 7.92 -5.12 0.83
N GLN A 32 8.08 -5.28 -0.48
CA GLN A 32 7.19 -6.12 -1.29
C GLN A 32 7.16 -7.56 -0.75
N ARG A 33 8.32 -8.17 -0.48
CA ARG A 33 8.38 -9.51 0.15
C ARG A 33 7.62 -9.57 1.47
N ARG A 34 7.80 -8.58 2.34
CA ARG A 34 7.12 -8.53 3.64
C ARG A 34 5.60 -8.41 3.48
N LEU A 35 5.13 -7.59 2.54
CA LEU A 35 3.70 -7.43 2.24
C LEU A 35 3.11 -8.71 1.66
N ARG A 36 3.79 -9.37 0.72
CA ARG A 36 3.36 -10.68 0.18
C ARG A 36 3.27 -11.74 1.28
N LEU A 37 4.24 -11.80 2.19
CA LEU A 37 4.19 -12.74 3.31
C LEU A 37 3.02 -12.44 4.26
N ALA A 38 2.78 -11.16 4.58
CA ALA A 38 1.66 -10.76 5.41
C ALA A 38 0.32 -11.11 4.75
N ALA A 39 0.18 -10.87 3.46
CA ALA A 39 -1.00 -11.24 2.69
C ALA A 39 -1.22 -12.77 2.69
N GLY A 40 -0.17 -13.55 2.43
CA GLY A 40 -0.26 -15.02 2.47
C GLY A 40 -0.71 -15.54 3.83
N ARG A 41 -0.20 -14.98 4.93
CA ARG A 41 -0.65 -15.35 6.30
C ARG A 41 -2.11 -14.98 6.54
N TYR A 42 -2.52 -13.78 6.15
CA TYR A 42 -3.90 -13.34 6.29
C TYR A 42 -4.87 -14.24 5.52
N LEU A 43 -4.53 -14.60 4.28
CA LEU A 43 -5.32 -15.50 3.45
C LEU A 43 -5.41 -16.91 4.05
N ALA A 44 -4.30 -17.43 4.58
CA ALA A 44 -4.27 -18.74 5.23
C ALA A 44 -5.13 -18.79 6.51
N GLU A 45 -5.18 -17.69 7.27
CA GLU A 45 -5.94 -17.63 8.52
C GLU A 45 -7.43 -17.35 8.29
N ARG A 46 -7.77 -16.49 7.32
CA ARG A 46 -9.12 -15.95 7.17
C ARG A 46 -9.90 -16.52 6.00
N ALA A 47 -9.21 -17.06 4.99
CA ALA A 47 -9.79 -17.57 3.75
C ALA A 47 -10.97 -16.73 3.20
N PRO A 48 -10.81 -15.40 3.07
CA PRO A 48 -11.91 -14.56 2.59
C PRO A 48 -12.22 -14.89 1.13
N ALA A 49 -13.50 -14.84 0.75
CA ALA A 49 -13.86 -14.88 -0.66
C ALA A 49 -13.32 -13.64 -1.37
N HIS A 50 -12.55 -13.84 -2.44
CA HIS A 50 -12.01 -12.77 -3.27
C HIS A 50 -11.81 -13.27 -4.71
N GLY A 51 -11.99 -12.39 -5.69
CA GLY A 51 -11.67 -12.63 -7.11
C GLY A 51 -10.21 -12.35 -7.47
N GLY A 52 -9.46 -11.68 -6.58
CA GLY A 52 -8.05 -11.36 -6.79
C GLY A 52 -7.41 -10.69 -5.57
N VAL A 53 -6.08 -10.56 -5.59
CA VAL A 53 -5.31 -9.85 -4.57
C VAL A 53 -4.55 -8.70 -5.22
N ARG A 54 -4.64 -7.51 -4.63
CA ARG A 54 -3.97 -6.31 -5.11
C ARG A 54 -3.14 -5.65 -4.01
N PHE A 55 -1.97 -5.13 -4.36
CA PHE A 55 -1.13 -4.36 -3.45
C PHE A 55 -1.11 -2.88 -3.86
N ASP A 56 -1.66 -2.04 -2.99
CA ASP A 56 -1.73 -0.60 -3.20
C ASP A 56 -0.79 0.14 -2.24
N VAL A 57 -0.39 1.35 -2.62
CA VAL A 57 0.43 2.23 -1.80
C VAL A 57 -0.23 3.59 -1.69
N VAL A 58 -0.37 4.08 -0.46
CA VAL A 58 -0.87 5.43 -0.21
C VAL A 58 0.25 6.26 0.41
N GLY A 59 0.70 7.28 -0.34
CA GLY A 59 1.58 8.31 0.16
C GLY A 59 0.77 9.47 0.76
N VAL A 60 1.11 9.88 1.98
CA VAL A 60 0.56 11.06 2.62
C VAL A 60 1.72 12.03 2.87
N LEU A 61 1.72 13.17 2.20
CA LEU A 61 2.65 14.26 2.45
C LEU A 61 1.93 15.31 3.30
N ALA A 62 2.34 15.45 4.56
CA ALA A 62 1.77 16.40 5.52
C ALA A 62 2.85 17.38 6.01
N PRO A 63 3.06 18.51 5.30
CA PRO A 63 3.98 19.56 5.74
C PRO A 63 3.48 20.24 7.02
N ALA A 64 4.40 20.76 7.84
CA ALA A 64 4.02 21.55 9.00
C ALA A 64 3.26 22.81 8.54
N GLY A 65 2.05 23.03 9.08
CA GLY A 65 1.20 24.17 8.73
C GLY A 65 0.57 24.14 7.32
N GLY A 66 0.81 23.08 6.54
CA GLY A 66 0.28 22.91 5.19
C GLY A 66 -0.88 21.91 5.13
N LYS A 67 -1.64 21.94 4.02
CA LYS A 67 -2.65 20.92 3.75
C LYS A 67 -1.96 19.59 3.39
N PRO A 68 -2.42 18.45 3.92
CA PRO A 68 -1.89 17.16 3.52
C PRO A 68 -2.26 16.86 2.06
N ARG A 69 -1.31 16.28 1.33
CA ARG A 69 -1.53 15.74 -0.02
C ARG A 69 -1.49 14.22 0.04
N ILE A 70 -2.52 13.59 -0.49
CA ILE A 70 -2.66 12.13 -0.55
C ILE A 70 -2.45 11.69 -2.00
N THR A 71 -1.58 10.70 -2.20
CA THR A 71 -1.36 10.03 -3.48
C THR A 71 -1.65 8.55 -3.29
N HIS A 72 -2.54 7.97 -4.08
CA HIS A 72 -2.85 6.55 -4.06
C HIS A 72 -2.37 5.91 -5.36
N VAL A 73 -1.38 5.03 -5.25
CA VAL A 73 -0.90 4.19 -6.33
C VAL A 73 -1.60 2.84 -6.22
N ARG A 74 -2.54 2.60 -7.13
CA ARG A 74 -3.20 1.29 -7.27
C ARG A 74 -2.27 0.32 -7.97
N GLN A 75 -2.30 -0.94 -7.56
CA GLN A 75 -1.47 -2.02 -8.14
C GLN A 75 0.00 -1.62 -8.23
N ALA A 76 0.54 -1.14 -7.11
CA ALA A 76 1.91 -0.64 -7.02
C ALA A 76 2.97 -1.71 -7.34
N PHE A 77 2.63 -2.99 -7.15
CA PHE A 77 3.42 -4.14 -7.55
C PHE A 77 2.54 -5.40 -7.61
N PHE A 78 3.06 -6.45 -8.26
CA PHE A 78 2.49 -7.80 -8.33
C PHE A 78 3.12 -8.72 -7.29
#